data_AF-A0A7C3AKG7-F1
#
_entry.id   AF-A0A7C3AKG7-F1
#
_cell.length_a   1.000
_cell.length_b   1.000
_cell.length_c   1.000
_cell.angle_alpha   90.00
_cell.angle_beta   90.00
_cell.angle_gamma   90.00
#
_symmetry.space_group_name_H-M   'P 1'
#
loop_
_entity.id
_entity.type
_entity.pdbx_description
1 polymer ?
#
loop_
_entity_poly.entity_id
_entity_poly.type
_entity_poly.pdbx_seq_one_letter_code
_entity_poly.pdbx_strand_id
1 'polypeptide(L)' 'CCGAGGGVRAAFPDLSLWTAKQRVNEAIDTGATTLVSSCPFCASNLEWAIKDMGVNMKFQDITQIIEKIILRS' A
#
# COMPACT_ATOMS: atom_id res chain seq x y z
N CYS A 1 -5.32 -0.78 8.47
CA CYS A 1 -6.17 -1.55 7.52
C CYS A 1 -6.10 -0.86 6.16
N CYS A 2 -5.99 -1.59 5.05
CA CYS A 2 -6.00 -1.02 3.69
C CYS A 2 -7.40 -0.92 3.07
N GLY A 3 -8.43 -1.46 3.71
CA GLY A 3 -9.82 -1.46 3.22
C GLY A 3 -10.17 -2.58 2.23
N ALA A 4 -9.26 -3.50 1.90
CA ALA A 4 -9.55 -4.57 0.92
C ALA A 4 -10.03 -5.90 1.50
N GLY A 5 -9.64 -6.22 2.74
CA GLY A 5 -9.97 -7.49 3.40
C GLY A 5 -11.46 -7.68 3.68
N GLY A 6 -11.85 -8.90 4.06
CA GLY A 6 -13.23 -9.20 4.47
C GLY A 6 -14.28 -9.09 3.35
N GLY A 7 -13.87 -9.15 2.08
CA GLY A 7 -14.76 -8.97 0.93
C GLY A 7 -15.13 -7.51 0.63
N VAL A 8 -14.61 -6.55 1.40
CA VAL A 8 -14.96 -5.12 1.26
C VAL A 8 -14.60 -4.59 -0.12
N ARG A 9 -13.46 -5.00 -0.70
CA ARG A 9 -13.10 -4.57 -2.06
C ARG A 9 -14.13 -5.00 -3.11
N ALA A 10 -14.72 -6.18 -2.96
CA ALA A 10 -15.69 -6.72 -3.90
C ALA A 10 -17.08 -6.09 -3.71
N ALA A 11 -17.51 -5.92 -2.46
CA ALA A 11 -18.83 -5.38 -2.14
C ALA A 11 -18.91 -3.84 -2.20
N PHE A 12 -17.82 -3.14 -1.84
CA PHE A 12 -17.76 -1.69 -1.67
C PHE A 12 -16.42 -1.13 -2.19
N PRO A 13 -16.19 -1.14 -3.52
CA PRO A 13 -14.91 -0.77 -4.11
C PRO A 13 -14.48 0.67 -3.80
N ASP A 14 -15.42 1.62 -3.76
CA ASP A 14 -15.13 3.02 -3.48
C ASP A 14 -14.69 3.24 -2.02
N LEU A 15 -15.34 2.58 -1.07
CA LEU A 15 -14.95 2.60 0.34
C LEU A 15 -13.57 1.97 0.53
N SER A 16 -13.33 0.85 -0.15
CA SER A 16 -12.05 0.16 -0.14
C SER A 16 -10.92 1.06 -0.64
N LEU A 17 -11.13 1.74 -1.77
CA LEU A 17 -10.15 2.65 -2.35
C LEU A 17 -9.97 3.92 -1.50
N TRP A 18 -11.06 4.51 -1.00
CA TRP A 18 -11.01 5.66 -0.10
C TRP A 18 -10.17 5.37 1.13
N THR A 19 -10.37 4.21 1.76
CA THR A 19 -9.61 3.78 2.95
C THR A 19 -8.11 3.66 2.65
N ALA A 20 -7.75 3.08 1.50
CA ALA A 20 -6.37 2.97 1.06
C ALA A 20 -5.74 4.35 0.84
N LYS A 21 -6.45 5.29 0.21
CA LYS A 21 -5.98 6.69 0.02
C LYS A 21 -5.68 7.38 1.35
N GLN A 22 -6.48 7.13 2.40
CA GLN A 22 -6.18 7.68 3.73
C GLN A 22 -4.83 7.21 4.26
N ARG A 23 -4.49 5.92 4.08
CA ARG A 23 -3.17 5.40 4.51
C ARG A 23 -2.02 6.00 3.70
N VAL A 24 -2.23 6.25 2.40
CA VAL A 24 -1.23 6.89 1.55
C VAL A 24 -0.99 8.33 1.98
N ASN A 25 -2.05 9.10 2.27
CA ASN A 25 -1.92 10.47 2.79
C ASN A 25 -1.17 10.52 4.11
N GLU A 26 -1.54 9.67 5.08
CA GLU A 26 -0.83 9.62 6.36
C GLU A 26 0.66 9.30 6.19
N ALA A 27 1.02 8.40 5.28
CA ALA A 27 2.42 8.10 4.99
C ALA A 27 3.15 9.32 4.38
N ILE A 28 2.50 10.05 3.46
CA ILE A 28 3.03 11.30 2.89
C ILE A 28 3.26 12.33 4.00
N ASP A 29 2.32 12.50 4.93
CA ASP A 29 2.39 13.47 6.02
C ASP A 29 3.58 13.18 6.97
N THR A 30 4.02 11.93 7.06
CA THR A 30 5.23 11.55 7.83
C THR A 30 6.55 11.80 7.09
N GLY A 31 6.50 12.19 5.80
CA GLY A 31 7.68 12.26 4.94
C GLY A 31 8.17 10.90 4.45
N ALA A 32 7.41 9.82 4.67
CA ALA A 32 7.75 8.50 4.16
C ALA A 32 7.63 8.47 2.63
N THR A 33 8.53 7.73 1.99
CA THR A 33 8.53 7.52 0.53
C THR A 33 8.11 6.10 0.13
N THR A 34 7.97 5.21 1.12
CA THR A 34 7.68 3.80 0.92
C THR A 34 6.75 3.27 2.01
N LEU A 35 5.65 2.65 1.59
CA LEU A 35 4.78 1.80 2.41
C LEU A 35 5.24 0.35 2.31
N VAL A 36 5.23 -0.36 3.44
CA VAL A 36 5.68 -1.76 3.53
C VAL A 36 4.62 -2.61 4.20
N SER A 37 4.32 -3.78 3.62
CA SER A 37 3.44 -4.78 4.24
C SER A 37 3.74 -6.16 3.67
N SER A 38 3.47 -7.22 4.43
CA SER A 38 3.49 -8.62 3.96
C SER A 38 2.13 -9.12 3.48
N CYS A 39 1.10 -8.27 3.48
CA CYS A 39 -0.26 -8.67 3.14
C CYS A 39 -0.53 -8.45 1.65
N PRO A 40 -0.92 -9.50 0.88
CA PRO A 40 -1.16 -9.37 -0.56
C PRO A 40 -2.36 -8.46 -0.88
N PHE A 41 -3.37 -8.38 -0.01
CA PHE A 41 -4.47 -7.43 -0.18
C PHE A 41 -4.03 -5.97 0.02
N CYS A 42 -3.09 -5.72 0.94
CA CYS A 42 -2.50 -4.40 1.10
C CYS A 42 -1.70 -4.00 -0.14
N ALA A 43 -0.93 -4.92 -0.72
CA ALA A 43 -0.16 -4.68 -1.93
C ALA A 43 -1.05 -4.13 -3.05
N SER A 44 -2.05 -4.91 -3.48
CA SER A 44 -2.90 -4.48 -4.59
C SER A 44 -3.66 -3.18 -4.28
N ASN A 45 -4.28 -3.07 -3.10
CA ASN A 45 -5.17 -1.94 -2.84
C ASN A 45 -4.43 -0.62 -2.57
N LEU A 46 -3.25 -0.68 -1.94
CA LEU A 46 -2.41 0.51 -1.75
C LEU A 46 -1.74 0.92 -3.06
N GLU A 47 -1.27 -0.01 -3.89
CA GLU A 47 -0.75 0.31 -5.22
C GLU A 47 -1.81 0.98 -6.12
N TRP A 48 -3.06 0.50 -6.08
CA TRP A 48 -4.16 1.16 -6.77
C TRP A 48 -4.42 2.57 -6.24
N ALA A 49 -4.42 2.78 -4.93
CA ALA A 49 -4.59 4.11 -4.35
C ALA A 49 -3.45 5.06 -4.73
N ILE A 50 -2.20 4.61 -4.68
CA ILE A 50 -1.02 5.38 -5.11
C ILE A 50 -1.17 5.79 -6.58
N LYS A 51 -1.51 4.84 -7.45
CA LYS A 51 -1.69 5.10 -8.89
C LYS A 51 -2.85 6.07 -9.15
N ASP A 52 -3.97 5.88 -8.48
CA ASP A 52 -5.16 6.72 -8.63
C ASP A 52 -4.94 8.16 -8.13
N MET A 53 -4.14 8.33 -7.07
CA MET A 53 -3.76 9.64 -6.55
C MET A 53 -2.65 10.33 -7.37
N GLY A 54 -1.92 9.60 -8.21
CA GLY A 54 -0.81 10.14 -8.99
C GLY A 54 0.38 10.62 -8.15
N VAL A 55 0.58 10.05 -6.95
CA VAL A 55 1.63 10.45 -6.00
C VAL A 55 2.88 9.59 -6.14
N ASN A 56 4.05 10.16 -5.81
CA ASN A 56 5.33 9.46 -5.83
C ASN A 56 5.59 8.71 -4.51
N MET A 57 4.75 7.70 -4.23
CA MET A 57 4.87 6.78 -3.09
C MET A 57 5.15 5.38 -3.64
N LYS A 58 6.01 4.59 -2.96
CA LYS A 58 6.26 3.20 -3.32
C LYS A 58 5.53 2.26 -2.37
N PHE A 59 5.03 1.14 -2.88
CA PHE A 59 4.67 0.00 -2.05
C PHE A 59 5.75 -1.08 -2.21
N GLN A 60 6.14 -1.73 -1.11
CA GLN A 60 7.03 -2.89 -1.13
C GLN A 60 6.53 -4.00 -0.21
N ASP A 61 6.66 -5.24 -0.68
CA ASP A 61 6.57 -6.38 0.22
C ASP A 61 7.82 -6.44 1.11
N ILE A 62 7.66 -6.88 2.37
CA ILE A 62 8.79 -6.98 3.29
C ILE A 62 9.89 -7.92 2.80
N THR A 63 9.54 -8.96 2.04
CA THR A 63 10.50 -9.88 1.42
C THR A 63 11.42 -9.16 0.43
N GLN A 64 10.95 -8.15 -0.29
CA GLN A 64 11.79 -7.34 -1.19
C GLN A 64 12.82 -6.51 -0.43
N ILE A 65 12.51 -6.12 0.81
CA ILE A 65 13.48 -5.42 1.67
C ILE A 65 14.55 -6.40 2.12
N ILE A 66 14.14 -7.59 2.57
CA ILE A 66 15.06 -8.65 3.00
C ILE A 66 15.98 -9.05 1.84
N GLU A 67 15.42 -9.27 0.64
CA GLU A 67 16.18 -9.60 -0.58
C GLU A 67 17.23 -8.53 -0.88
N LYS A 68 16.86 -7.23 -0.85
CA LYS A 68 17.80 -6.12 -1.08
C LYS A 68 18.94 -6.07 -0.06
N ILE A 69 18.72 -6.52 1.17
CA ILE A 69 19.76 -6.55 2.20
C ILE A 69 20.68 -7.75 1.96
N ILE A 70 20.10 -8.94 1.74
CA ILE A 70 20.85 -10.18 1.54
C ILE A 70 21.70 -10.12 0.27
N LEU A 71 21.16 -9.65 -0.85
CA LEU A 71 21.85 -9.63 -2.15
C LEU A 71 22.85 -8.47 -2.31
N ARG A 72 22.88 -7.52 -1.36
CA ARG A 72 23.86 -6.41 -1.34
C ARG A 72 24.95 -6.61 -0.27
N SER A 73 24.92 -7.74 0.44
CA SER A 73 25.94 -8.17 1.40
C SER A 73 27.14 -8.81 0.73
#